data_AF-A0A226DL33-F1
#
_entry.id   AF-A0A226DL33-F1
#
_cell.length_a   1.000
_cell.length_b   1.000
_cell.length_c   1.000
_cell.angle_alpha   90.00
_cell.angle_beta   90.00
_cell.angle_gamma   90.00
#
_symmetry.space_group_name_H-M   'P 1'
#
loop_
_entity.id
_entity.type
_entity.pdbx_description
1 polymer ?
#
loop_
_entity_poly.entity_id
_entity_poly.type
_entity_poly.pdbx_seq_one_letter_code
_entity_poly.pdbx_strand_id
1 'polypeptide(L)'
;MKGPTHSLTCKLFTLSFILLSLHLIFGHYSLHKKYKISTLPDNPPSPEPCPSSEKVFATMLNLPEWYRRQDWGLRRDPALDNVTVTTRGMDKEEITAWNEFFFGTGGGVMLELGAMNGQNFSVSSFFEESADWRSILIEANPTLSSQIFANRPNAISFNAAICDQVRTVHYFDEDAGGLLSGGSAIMEFKFGEGQDYEKMEGNPKVTKILCVPLSHLLSPLGIRHINFFLLDVEGGELSILKRVDFDQIKFDVIAVETDRGNLGADETAKYVDEVIELLRGKGYSLWERKLGRNSWFMSPDFVPFNASLIFV
;
A
#
# COMPACT_ATOMS: atom_id res chain seq x y z
N MET A 1 -5.80 18.28 -46.94
CA MET A 1 -4.88 17.51 -46.08
C MET A 1 -4.30 18.46 -45.04
N LYS A 2 -4.82 18.45 -43.81
CA LYS A 2 -4.28 19.24 -42.68
C LYS A 2 -3.85 18.24 -41.60
N GLY A 3 -2.55 18.14 -41.36
CA GLY A 3 -1.91 17.32 -40.34
C GLY A 3 -2.00 17.91 -38.92
N PRO A 4 -1.47 17.20 -37.91
CA PRO A 4 -1.99 17.22 -36.54
C PRO A 4 -1.38 18.34 -35.68
N THR A 5 -2.01 19.51 -35.66
CA THR A 5 -1.66 20.58 -34.70
C THR A 5 -2.35 20.43 -33.34
N HIS A 6 -3.50 19.74 -33.27
CA HIS A 6 -4.28 19.54 -32.04
C HIS A 6 -3.65 18.57 -31.03
N SER A 7 -2.84 17.59 -31.48
CA SER A 7 -2.14 16.66 -30.60
C SER A 7 -0.99 17.32 -29.84
N LEU A 8 -0.39 18.37 -30.41
CA LEU A 8 0.81 19.00 -29.87
C LEU A 8 0.51 19.92 -28.68
N THR A 9 -0.56 20.71 -28.76
CA THR A 9 -0.97 21.65 -27.70
C THR A 9 -1.44 20.93 -26.43
N CYS A 10 -2.14 19.80 -26.56
CA CYS A 10 -2.54 18.98 -25.42
C CYS A 10 -1.30 18.32 -24.76
N LYS A 11 -0.40 17.74 -25.57
CA LYS A 11 0.87 17.16 -25.08
C LYS A 11 1.77 18.19 -24.38
N LEU A 12 1.84 19.43 -24.88
CA LEU A 12 2.65 20.51 -24.31
C LEU A 12 2.13 20.97 -22.94
N PHE A 13 0.81 21.06 -22.73
CA PHE A 13 0.22 21.43 -21.44
C PHE A 13 0.41 20.34 -20.38
N THR A 14 0.21 19.07 -20.75
CA THR A 14 0.43 17.94 -19.83
C THR A 14 1.91 17.77 -19.49
N LEU A 15 2.82 17.94 -20.46
CA LEU A 15 4.27 17.94 -20.18
C LEU A 15 4.67 19.08 -19.25
N SER A 16 4.08 20.27 -19.39
CA SER A 16 4.41 21.42 -18.54
C SER A 16 4.00 21.20 -17.09
N PHE A 17 2.85 20.55 -16.84
CA PHE A 17 2.44 20.15 -15.50
C PHE A 17 3.33 19.04 -14.93
N ILE A 18 3.66 18.01 -15.73
CA ILE A 18 4.56 16.92 -15.32
C ILE A 18 5.97 17.44 -14.99
N LEU A 19 6.50 18.38 -15.78
CA LEU A 19 7.79 19.03 -15.52
C LEU A 19 7.77 19.92 -14.28
N LEU A 20 6.62 20.56 -13.97
CA LEU A 20 6.45 21.34 -12.75
C LEU A 20 6.38 20.43 -11.51
N SER A 21 5.68 19.30 -11.61
CA SER A 21 5.61 18.28 -10.56
C SER A 21 6.96 17.60 -10.32
N LEU A 22 7.73 17.32 -11.39
CA LEU A 22 9.09 16.77 -11.29
C LEU A 22 10.11 17.81 -10.81
N HIS A 23 9.95 19.10 -11.13
CA HIS A 23 10.78 20.18 -10.58
C HIS A 23 10.56 20.42 -9.08
N LEU A 24 9.35 20.14 -8.57
CA LEU A 24 9.07 20.18 -7.13
C LEU A 24 9.69 18.99 -6.39
N ILE A 25 10.01 17.90 -7.09
CA ILE A 25 10.62 16.68 -6.54
C ILE A 25 12.15 16.71 -6.66
N PHE A 26 12.71 17.32 -7.72
CA PHE A 26 14.15 17.41 -7.95
C PHE A 26 14.59 18.88 -8.09
N GLY A 27 15.29 19.39 -7.08
CA GLY A 27 15.74 20.78 -7.01
C GLY A 27 16.55 21.27 -8.22
N HIS A 28 16.28 22.53 -8.57
CA HIS A 28 17.00 23.46 -9.46
C HIS A 28 17.94 22.91 -10.56
N TYR A 29 17.48 22.97 -11.80
CA TYR A 29 18.34 23.33 -12.94
C TYR A 29 17.64 24.36 -13.84
N SER A 30 18.26 25.53 -13.99
CA SER A 30 17.79 26.63 -14.83
C SER A 30 18.14 26.37 -16.30
N LEU A 31 17.14 26.27 -17.18
CA LEU A 31 17.35 26.28 -18.64
C LEU A 31 16.33 27.21 -19.31
N HIS A 32 16.76 28.46 -19.55
CA HIS A 32 16.08 29.38 -20.46
C HIS A 32 16.20 28.88 -21.91
N LYS A 33 15.08 28.54 -22.55
CA LYS A 33 14.96 28.64 -24.02
C LYS A 33 13.63 29.27 -24.40
N LYS A 34 13.70 30.45 -25.04
CA LYS A 34 12.57 31.16 -25.65
C LYS A 34 12.11 30.40 -26.88
N TYR A 35 10.85 29.97 -26.92
CA TYR A 35 10.17 29.58 -28.15
C TYR A 35 9.19 30.67 -28.58
N LYS A 36 9.21 30.99 -29.87
CA LYS A 36 8.41 32.04 -30.52
C LYS A 36 7.03 31.48 -30.85
N ILE A 37 5.98 32.06 -30.29
CA ILE A 37 4.59 31.63 -30.51
C ILE A 37 4.09 32.24 -31.82
N SER A 38 3.67 31.41 -32.78
CA SER A 38 2.92 31.86 -33.95
C SER A 38 1.41 31.84 -33.65
N THR A 39 0.72 32.87 -34.12
CA THR A 39 -0.69 33.21 -33.87
C THR A 39 -1.67 32.10 -34.29
N LEU A 40 -2.63 31.77 -33.41
CA LEU A 40 -3.75 30.86 -33.67
C LEU A 40 -4.90 31.62 -34.38
N PRO A 41 -5.74 30.95 -35.20
CA PRO A 41 -6.83 31.61 -35.92
C PRO A 41 -8.06 31.87 -35.04
N ASP A 42 -8.79 32.93 -35.37
CA ASP A 42 -10.01 33.38 -34.68
C ASP A 42 -11.15 32.36 -34.78
N ASN A 43 -11.70 32.00 -33.62
CA ASN A 43 -12.73 30.99 -33.35
C ASN A 43 -12.28 29.50 -33.47
N PRO A 44 -11.64 28.94 -32.43
CA PRO A 44 -11.57 27.50 -32.27
C PRO A 44 -12.97 26.93 -31.95
N PRO A 45 -13.30 25.72 -32.41
CA PRO A 45 -14.50 25.02 -31.95
C PRO A 45 -14.46 24.87 -30.43
N SER A 46 -15.64 24.92 -29.78
CA SER A 46 -15.77 24.75 -28.33
C SER A 46 -14.99 23.50 -27.91
N PRO A 47 -14.06 23.59 -26.94
CA PRO A 47 -13.26 22.44 -26.55
C PRO A 47 -14.18 21.37 -25.98
N GLU A 48 -14.17 20.19 -26.58
CA GLU A 48 -14.63 18.99 -25.86
C GLU A 48 -13.81 18.91 -24.56
N PRO A 49 -14.45 18.59 -23.42
CA PRO A 49 -13.75 18.57 -22.15
C PRO A 49 -12.60 17.55 -22.21
N CYS A 50 -11.37 18.04 -21.99
CA CYS A 50 -10.22 17.17 -21.81
C CYS A 50 -10.52 16.15 -20.70
N PRO A 51 -10.14 14.86 -20.87
CA PRO A 51 -10.19 13.92 -19.76
C PRO A 51 -9.42 14.50 -18.57
N SER A 52 -9.96 14.35 -17.36
CA SER A 52 -9.31 14.81 -16.13
C SER A 52 -7.86 14.30 -16.08
N SER A 53 -6.96 15.08 -15.45
CA SER A 53 -5.56 14.70 -15.25
C SER A 53 -5.41 13.27 -14.73
N GLU A 54 -6.32 12.83 -13.86
CA GLU A 54 -6.41 11.46 -13.33
C GLU A 54 -6.50 10.37 -14.41
N LYS A 55 -7.31 10.55 -15.46
CA LYS A 55 -7.46 9.57 -16.55
C LYS A 55 -6.19 9.44 -17.40
N VAL A 56 -5.46 10.53 -17.58
CA VAL A 56 -4.18 10.54 -18.29
C VAL A 56 -3.08 9.91 -17.43
N PHE A 57 -3.03 10.23 -16.14
CA PHE A 57 -2.09 9.63 -15.18
C PHE A 57 -2.26 8.12 -15.06
N ALA A 58 -3.50 7.61 -14.99
CA ALA A 58 -3.77 6.18 -14.85
C ALA A 58 -3.30 5.36 -16.06
N THR A 59 -3.37 5.94 -17.27
CA THR A 59 -2.94 5.29 -18.50
C THR A 59 -1.41 5.29 -18.65
N MET A 60 -0.71 6.27 -18.05
CA MET A 60 0.75 6.37 -18.07
C MET A 60 1.44 5.49 -17.02
N LEU A 61 0.75 5.15 -15.92
CA LEU A 61 1.29 4.35 -14.81
C LEU A 61 0.94 2.85 -14.90
N ASN A 62 0.35 2.40 -16.01
CA ASN A 62 -0.15 1.03 -16.18
C ASN A 62 -1.05 0.57 -15.00
N LEU A 63 -1.92 1.49 -14.52
CA LEU A 63 -2.78 1.17 -13.39
C LEU A 63 -3.82 0.10 -13.77
N PRO A 64 -4.19 -0.79 -12.84
CA PRO A 64 -5.16 -1.85 -13.09
C PRO A 64 -6.48 -1.33 -13.67
N GLU A 65 -7.18 -2.15 -14.43
CA GLU A 65 -8.48 -1.76 -15.02
C GLU A 65 -9.47 -1.30 -13.95
N TRP A 66 -9.51 -2.01 -12.82
CA TRP A 66 -10.38 -1.64 -11.71
C TRP A 66 -10.14 -0.20 -11.24
N TYR A 67 -8.88 0.29 -11.23
CA TYR A 67 -8.54 1.66 -10.84
C TYR A 67 -9.25 2.70 -11.72
N ARG A 68 -9.43 2.37 -13.00
CA ARG A 68 -10.08 3.26 -13.97
C ARG A 68 -11.60 3.27 -13.85
N ARG A 69 -12.20 2.22 -13.26
CA ARG A 69 -13.66 2.09 -13.10
C ARG A 69 -14.22 2.89 -11.93
N GLN A 70 -13.41 3.18 -10.90
CA GLN A 70 -13.82 3.89 -9.68
C GLN A 70 -15.09 3.31 -9.01
N ASP A 71 -15.34 2.01 -9.22
CA ASP A 71 -16.51 1.27 -8.73
C ASP A 71 -16.18 0.48 -7.45
N TRP A 72 -15.28 1.03 -6.63
CA TRP A 72 -14.80 0.39 -5.42
C TRP A 72 -15.54 0.81 -4.16
N GLY A 73 -15.90 -0.19 -3.37
CA GLY A 73 -16.75 -0.07 -2.21
C GLY A 73 -17.14 -1.48 -1.78
N LEU A 74 -16.81 -1.80 -0.53
CA LEU A 74 -17.16 -3.07 0.08
C LEU A 74 -18.68 -3.26 0.03
N ARG A 75 -19.13 -4.36 -0.56
CA ARG A 75 -20.55 -4.67 -0.72
C ARG A 75 -20.79 -6.15 -0.55
N ARG A 76 -21.97 -6.49 -0.05
CA ARG A 76 -22.46 -7.87 -0.05
C ARG A 76 -22.68 -8.33 -1.48
N ASP A 77 -22.17 -9.52 -1.80
CA ASP A 77 -22.38 -10.20 -3.08
C ASP A 77 -22.73 -11.68 -2.82
N PRO A 78 -24.01 -12.08 -2.91
CA PRO A 78 -24.45 -13.45 -2.70
C PRO A 78 -23.76 -14.50 -3.59
N ALA A 79 -23.17 -14.09 -4.72
CA ALA A 79 -22.38 -15.00 -5.55
C ALA A 79 -21.12 -15.51 -4.84
N LEU A 80 -20.67 -14.81 -3.80
CA LEU A 80 -19.45 -15.12 -3.07
C LEU A 80 -19.67 -16.04 -1.84
N ASP A 81 -20.91 -16.45 -1.54
CA ASP A 81 -21.23 -17.23 -0.33
C ASP A 81 -20.59 -18.62 -0.30
N ASN A 82 -20.36 -19.16 -1.50
CA ASN A 82 -19.82 -20.51 -1.69
C ASN A 82 -18.36 -20.50 -2.16
N VAL A 83 -17.68 -19.35 -2.05
CA VAL A 83 -16.26 -19.26 -2.39
C VAL A 83 -15.44 -20.06 -1.38
N THR A 84 -14.56 -20.93 -1.90
CA THR A 84 -13.58 -21.64 -1.08
C THR A 84 -12.40 -20.71 -0.81
N VAL A 85 -12.13 -20.43 0.47
CA VAL A 85 -10.96 -19.64 0.87
C VAL A 85 -9.68 -20.42 0.57
N THR A 86 -8.85 -19.87 -0.32
CA THR A 86 -7.48 -20.33 -0.54
C THR A 86 -6.56 -19.65 0.46
N THR A 87 -5.69 -20.43 1.11
CA THR A 87 -4.74 -19.88 2.10
C THR A 87 -3.33 -19.94 1.56
N ARG A 88 -2.65 -18.80 1.56
CA ARG A 88 -1.21 -18.70 1.35
C ARG A 88 -0.50 -18.20 2.62
N GLY A 89 -1.17 -17.36 3.41
CA GLY A 89 -0.68 -16.86 4.70
C GLY A 89 -0.32 -17.97 5.69
N MET A 90 0.68 -17.71 6.52
CA MET A 90 1.19 -18.71 7.47
C MET A 90 0.20 -18.98 8.60
N ASP A 91 -0.52 -17.95 9.06
CA ASP A 91 -1.46 -18.02 10.17
C ASP A 91 -2.93 -18.11 9.71
N LYS A 92 -3.15 -18.29 8.40
CA LYS A 92 -4.48 -18.39 7.75
C LYS A 92 -5.34 -17.15 7.99
N GLU A 93 -4.72 -15.99 7.92
CA GLU A 93 -5.35 -14.68 8.05
C GLU A 93 -6.52 -14.51 7.07
N GLU A 94 -6.45 -15.14 5.89
CA GLU A 94 -7.54 -15.12 4.90
C GLU A 94 -8.83 -15.72 5.46
N ILE A 95 -8.74 -16.83 6.19
CA ILE A 95 -9.92 -17.52 6.75
C ILE A 95 -10.57 -16.65 7.81
N THR A 96 -9.77 -16.10 8.73
CA THR A 96 -10.26 -15.23 9.79
C THR A 96 -10.89 -13.97 9.19
N ALA A 97 -10.16 -13.29 8.31
CA ALA A 97 -10.62 -12.07 7.67
C ALA A 97 -11.93 -12.31 6.92
N TRP A 98 -12.02 -13.39 6.14
CA TRP A 98 -13.22 -13.74 5.39
C TRP A 98 -14.40 -14.08 6.30
N ASN A 99 -14.25 -15.01 7.24
CA ASN A 99 -15.39 -15.54 7.98
C ASN A 99 -15.94 -14.57 9.03
N GLU A 100 -15.04 -13.83 9.69
CA GLU A 100 -15.39 -12.99 10.84
C GLU A 100 -15.79 -11.58 10.43
N PHE A 101 -15.28 -11.07 9.30
CA PHE A 101 -15.44 -9.67 8.93
C PHE A 101 -16.04 -9.43 7.54
N PHE A 102 -15.69 -10.25 6.55
CA PHE A 102 -15.89 -9.93 5.14
C PHE A 102 -16.66 -10.99 4.36
N PHE A 103 -17.44 -11.83 5.03
CA PHE A 103 -18.06 -12.99 4.43
C PHE A 103 -19.01 -12.59 3.30
N GLY A 104 -18.81 -13.21 2.13
CA GLY A 104 -19.64 -12.98 0.96
C GLY A 104 -19.60 -11.51 0.48
N THR A 105 -18.48 -10.82 0.70
CA THR A 105 -18.31 -9.44 0.25
C THR A 105 -17.32 -9.34 -0.90
N GLY A 106 -17.60 -8.42 -1.82
CA GLY A 106 -16.70 -8.08 -2.91
C GLY A 106 -16.46 -6.59 -3.02
N GLY A 107 -15.53 -6.21 -3.89
CA GLY A 107 -15.23 -4.82 -4.16
C GLY A 107 -14.54 -4.06 -3.02
N GLY A 108 -13.97 -4.77 -2.04
CA GLY A 108 -13.16 -4.17 -0.97
C GLY A 108 -11.76 -3.76 -1.44
N VAL A 109 -11.05 -3.05 -0.56
CA VAL A 109 -9.64 -2.68 -0.71
C VAL A 109 -8.84 -3.28 0.43
N MET A 110 -7.78 -4.02 0.09
CA MET A 110 -6.84 -4.59 1.04
C MET A 110 -5.47 -3.92 0.90
N LEU A 111 -4.86 -3.59 2.02
CA LEU A 111 -3.47 -3.15 2.13
C LEU A 111 -2.66 -4.24 2.83
N GLU A 112 -1.59 -4.69 2.18
CA GLU A 112 -0.65 -5.67 2.71
C GLU A 112 0.75 -5.01 2.75
N LEU A 113 1.25 -4.76 3.96
CA LEU A 113 2.62 -4.28 4.21
C LEU A 113 3.50 -5.45 4.63
N GLY A 114 4.63 -5.60 3.94
CA GLY A 114 5.46 -6.81 3.95
C GLY A 114 4.96 -7.84 2.95
N ALA A 115 4.58 -7.38 1.76
CA ALA A 115 3.99 -8.20 0.73
C ALA A 115 4.94 -9.23 0.10
N MET A 116 6.23 -9.23 0.46
CA MET A 116 7.27 -10.08 -0.13
C MET A 116 7.25 -9.96 -1.67
N ASN A 117 7.14 -11.09 -2.37
CA ASN A 117 7.03 -11.11 -3.83
C ASN A 117 5.56 -11.08 -4.34
N GLY A 118 4.59 -10.85 -3.45
CA GLY A 118 3.16 -10.79 -3.76
C GLY A 118 2.51 -12.15 -4.06
N GLN A 119 3.27 -13.25 -3.99
CA GLN A 119 2.80 -14.59 -4.30
C GLN A 119 2.95 -15.52 -3.09
N ASN A 120 4.16 -15.61 -2.54
CA ASN A 120 4.45 -16.41 -1.37
C ASN A 120 3.86 -15.73 -0.13
N PHE A 121 3.15 -16.51 0.68
CA PHE A 121 2.51 -16.04 1.91
C PHE A 121 1.51 -14.89 1.75
N SER A 122 1.14 -14.51 0.51
CA SER A 122 0.30 -13.34 0.26
C SER A 122 -1.16 -13.61 0.63
N VAL A 123 -1.60 -13.00 1.72
CA VAL A 123 -2.97 -13.07 2.24
C VAL A 123 -3.93 -12.35 1.29
N SER A 124 -3.49 -11.27 0.66
CA SER A 124 -4.33 -10.52 -0.29
C SER A 124 -4.69 -11.27 -1.57
N SER A 125 -3.95 -12.34 -1.90
CA SER A 125 -4.17 -13.12 -3.12
C SER A 125 -5.58 -13.72 -3.19
N PHE A 126 -6.08 -14.26 -2.08
CA PHE A 126 -7.44 -14.79 -2.00
C PHE A 126 -8.49 -13.72 -2.32
N PHE A 127 -8.38 -12.56 -1.69
CA PHE A 127 -9.35 -11.47 -1.84
C PHE A 127 -9.40 -10.97 -3.29
N GLU A 128 -8.24 -10.80 -3.92
CA GLU A 128 -8.14 -10.37 -5.33
C GLU A 128 -8.66 -11.43 -6.30
N GLU A 129 -8.22 -12.68 -6.15
CA GLU A 129 -8.52 -13.76 -7.10
C GLU A 129 -9.96 -14.27 -6.98
N SER A 130 -10.52 -14.26 -5.77
CA SER A 130 -11.78 -14.97 -5.46
C SER A 130 -12.93 -14.05 -5.07
N ALA A 131 -12.67 -12.80 -4.65
CA ALA A 131 -13.69 -11.91 -4.11
C ALA A 131 -13.82 -10.56 -4.85
N ASP A 132 -13.11 -10.33 -5.97
CA ASP A 132 -13.12 -9.03 -6.68
C ASP A 132 -12.65 -7.87 -5.78
N TRP A 133 -11.72 -8.14 -4.85
CA TRP A 133 -11.06 -7.10 -4.07
C TRP A 133 -9.83 -6.55 -4.79
N ARG A 134 -9.35 -5.43 -4.27
CA ARG A 134 -8.23 -4.67 -4.83
C ARG A 134 -7.10 -4.65 -3.83
N SER A 135 -5.92 -5.08 -4.26
CA SER A 135 -4.76 -5.20 -3.37
C SER A 135 -3.78 -4.06 -3.59
N ILE A 136 -3.34 -3.46 -2.48
CA ILE A 136 -2.20 -2.55 -2.42
C ILE A 136 -1.09 -3.28 -1.67
N LEU A 137 0.04 -3.49 -2.33
CA LEU A 137 1.16 -4.27 -1.82
C LEU A 137 2.35 -3.34 -1.58
N ILE A 138 2.86 -3.29 -0.35
CA ILE A 138 4.03 -2.49 -0.02
C ILE A 138 5.12 -3.41 0.51
N GLU A 139 6.29 -3.40 -0.12
CA GLU A 139 7.43 -4.23 0.25
C GLU A 139 8.70 -3.39 0.33
N ALA A 140 9.43 -3.49 1.43
CA ALA A 140 10.67 -2.75 1.66
C ALA A 140 11.85 -3.35 0.88
N ASN A 141 11.91 -4.68 0.77
CA ASN A 141 12.95 -5.41 0.03
C ASN A 141 12.82 -5.14 -1.49
N PRO A 142 13.78 -4.44 -2.11
CA PRO A 142 13.70 -4.11 -3.54
C PRO A 142 13.69 -5.35 -4.45
N THR A 143 14.41 -6.41 -4.05
CA THR A 143 14.49 -7.66 -4.81
C THR A 143 13.13 -8.37 -4.85
N LEU A 144 12.47 -8.50 -3.70
CA LEU A 144 11.14 -9.12 -3.62
C LEU A 144 10.08 -8.22 -4.27
N SER A 145 10.10 -6.92 -3.98
CA SER A 145 9.16 -5.96 -4.54
C SER A 145 9.18 -5.94 -6.07
N SER A 146 10.36 -6.08 -6.70
CA SER A 146 10.50 -6.12 -8.16
C SER A 146 9.75 -7.28 -8.83
N GLN A 147 9.46 -8.36 -8.09
CA GLN A 147 8.75 -9.53 -8.59
C GLN A 147 7.23 -9.37 -8.54
N ILE A 148 6.72 -8.45 -7.71
CA ILE A 148 5.28 -8.28 -7.47
C ILE A 148 4.55 -7.97 -8.77
N PHE A 149 5.09 -7.11 -9.63
CA PHE A 149 4.42 -6.73 -10.88
C PHE A 149 4.15 -7.94 -11.79
N ALA A 150 5.07 -8.90 -11.84
CA ALA A 150 4.90 -10.12 -12.64
C ALA A 150 3.93 -11.10 -11.97
N ASN A 151 3.99 -11.22 -10.64
CA ASN A 151 3.17 -12.17 -9.88
C ASN A 151 1.72 -11.69 -9.69
N ARG A 152 1.51 -10.37 -9.59
CA ARG A 152 0.25 -9.72 -9.23
C ARG A 152 -0.04 -8.52 -10.14
N PRO A 153 -0.27 -8.74 -11.45
CA PRO A 153 -0.46 -7.65 -12.42
C PRO A 153 -1.72 -6.81 -12.18
N ASN A 154 -2.65 -7.30 -11.35
CA ASN A 154 -3.87 -6.59 -10.97
C ASN A 154 -3.73 -5.81 -9.64
N ALA A 155 -2.64 -6.01 -8.90
CA ALA A 155 -2.36 -5.26 -7.68
C ALA A 155 -1.66 -3.93 -8.01
N ILE A 156 -1.78 -2.95 -7.12
CA ILE A 156 -0.89 -1.79 -7.10
C ILE A 156 0.22 -2.08 -6.11
N SER A 157 1.49 -1.91 -6.51
CA SER A 157 2.63 -2.19 -5.64
C SER A 157 3.61 -1.05 -5.52
N PHE A 158 4.26 -0.96 -4.35
CA PHE A 158 5.28 0.03 -4.04
C PHE A 158 6.50 -0.64 -3.39
N ASN A 159 7.70 -0.27 -3.84
CA ASN A 159 8.92 -0.54 -3.09
C ASN A 159 9.22 0.63 -2.15
N ALA A 160 8.79 0.52 -0.89
CA ALA A 160 8.97 1.59 0.09
C ALA A 160 8.85 1.07 1.53
N ALA A 161 9.44 1.82 2.45
CA ALA A 161 9.11 1.79 3.86
C ALA A 161 8.08 2.89 4.20
N ILE A 162 7.38 2.76 5.33
CA ILE A 162 6.44 3.78 5.81
C ILE A 162 7.06 4.65 6.90
N CYS A 163 7.13 5.96 6.63
CA CYS A 163 7.64 6.98 7.53
C CYS A 163 6.63 8.12 7.74
N ASP A 164 6.93 9.05 8.65
CA ASP A 164 6.19 10.30 8.87
C ASP A 164 6.58 11.41 7.87
N GLN A 165 7.72 11.24 7.19
CA GLN A 165 8.23 12.16 6.17
C GLN A 165 9.00 11.39 5.10
N VAL A 166 9.18 12.02 3.94
CA VAL A 166 9.98 11.47 2.85
C VAL A 166 11.46 11.52 3.23
N ARG A 167 12.10 10.37 3.28
CA ARG A 167 13.54 10.23 3.54
C ARG A 167 14.08 8.91 3.00
N THR A 168 15.39 8.74 3.09
CA THR A 168 16.04 7.46 2.84
C THR A 168 16.28 6.74 4.16
N VAL A 169 16.05 5.43 4.17
CA VAL A 169 16.35 4.54 5.30
C VAL A 169 17.16 3.34 4.81
N HIS A 170 17.74 2.59 5.75
CA HIS A 170 18.59 1.46 5.44
C HIS A 170 17.86 0.15 5.70
N TYR A 171 17.60 -0.60 4.63
CA TYR A 171 17.09 -1.95 4.71
C TYR A 171 18.25 -2.93 4.81
N PHE A 172 18.24 -3.76 5.85
CA PHE A 172 19.14 -4.89 6.01
C PHE A 172 18.43 -6.17 5.55
N ASP A 173 19.03 -6.86 4.59
CA ASP A 173 18.58 -8.13 4.06
C ASP A 173 19.49 -9.25 4.58
N GLU A 174 19.01 -10.00 5.57
CA GLU A 174 19.78 -11.10 6.17
C GLU A 174 20.10 -12.20 5.16
N ASP A 175 19.19 -12.43 4.21
CA ASP A 175 19.26 -13.52 3.22
C ASP A 175 19.60 -13.05 1.79
N ALA A 176 19.92 -11.78 1.60
CA ALA A 176 20.21 -11.17 0.30
C ALA A 176 19.18 -11.54 -0.80
N GLY A 177 17.89 -11.53 -0.47
CA GLY A 177 16.78 -11.82 -1.38
C GLY A 177 16.18 -13.23 -1.24
N GLY A 178 16.51 -13.96 -0.17
CA GLY A 178 15.85 -15.20 0.21
C GLY A 178 14.40 -15.01 0.69
N LEU A 179 13.65 -16.12 0.76
CA LEU A 179 12.22 -16.10 1.10
C LEU A 179 11.95 -16.19 2.61
N LEU A 180 12.96 -16.40 3.46
CA LEU A 180 12.81 -16.64 4.89
C LEU A 180 13.53 -15.58 5.71
N SER A 181 13.18 -14.32 5.48
CA SER A 181 13.93 -13.16 5.91
C SER A 181 13.71 -12.74 7.38
N GLY A 182 13.54 -13.67 8.31
CA GLY A 182 13.10 -13.40 9.69
C GLY A 182 14.00 -12.48 10.53
N GLY A 183 15.21 -12.13 10.07
CA GLY A 183 16.02 -11.06 10.68
C GLY A 183 16.26 -9.84 9.79
N SER A 184 15.72 -9.81 8.56
CA SER A 184 15.71 -8.62 7.71
C SER A 184 14.83 -7.55 8.31
N ALA A 185 15.24 -6.29 8.16
CA ALA A 185 14.52 -5.18 8.77
C ALA A 185 14.97 -3.84 8.21
N ILE A 186 14.13 -2.83 8.42
CA ILE A 186 14.55 -1.44 8.36
C ILE A 186 15.36 -1.15 9.64
N MET A 187 16.64 -0.84 9.48
CA MET A 187 17.57 -0.71 10.61
C MET A 187 17.17 0.42 11.55
N GLU A 188 16.70 1.54 11.02
CA GLU A 188 16.18 2.66 11.79
C GLU A 188 14.99 2.26 12.68
N PHE A 189 14.19 1.28 12.25
CA PHE A 189 13.02 0.81 13.00
C PHE A 189 13.40 -0.22 14.06
N LYS A 190 14.41 -1.05 13.78
CA LYS A 190 14.85 -2.14 14.66
C LYS A 190 15.87 -1.71 15.70
N PHE A 191 16.82 -0.85 15.33
CA PHE A 191 17.97 -0.46 16.17
C PHE A 191 17.97 1.02 16.55
N GLY A 192 17.04 1.81 15.99
CA GLY A 192 16.79 3.20 16.36
C GLY A 192 17.36 4.22 15.36
N GLU A 193 16.83 5.43 15.47
CA GLU A 193 17.21 6.59 14.66
C GLU A 193 18.57 7.18 15.09
N GLY A 194 19.27 7.85 14.17
CA GLY A 194 20.47 8.63 14.48
C GLY A 194 21.75 7.81 14.69
N GLN A 195 21.70 6.50 14.46
CA GLN A 195 22.91 5.69 14.32
C GLN A 195 23.60 5.97 12.98
N ASP A 196 24.91 5.80 12.94
CA ASP A 196 25.72 6.04 11.74
C ASP A 196 25.71 4.81 10.82
N TYR A 197 24.53 4.50 10.27
CA TYR A 197 24.35 3.39 9.31
C TYR A 197 25.06 3.64 7.98
N GLU A 198 25.46 4.88 7.69
CA GLU A 198 26.26 5.26 6.53
C GLU A 198 27.62 4.52 6.52
N LYS A 199 28.16 4.18 7.69
CA LYS A 199 29.35 3.32 7.79
C LYS A 199 29.14 1.89 7.27
N MET A 200 27.90 1.47 7.10
CA MET A 200 27.56 0.17 6.51
C MET A 200 27.36 0.27 4.98
N GLU A 201 27.53 1.45 4.38
CA GLU A 201 27.58 1.58 2.93
C GLU A 201 28.68 0.67 2.35
N GLY A 202 28.30 -0.14 1.35
CA GLY A 202 29.16 -1.16 0.75
C GLY A 202 28.98 -2.56 1.33
N ASN A 203 28.25 -2.73 2.43
CA ASN A 203 27.77 -4.06 2.82
C ASN A 203 26.72 -4.52 1.80
N PRO A 204 26.91 -5.65 1.09
CA PRO A 204 25.95 -6.12 0.09
C PRO A 204 24.58 -6.49 0.68
N LYS A 205 24.47 -6.64 2.00
CA LYS A 205 23.22 -6.88 2.72
C LYS A 205 22.46 -5.60 3.09
N VAL A 206 23.05 -4.42 2.88
CA VAL A 206 22.43 -3.14 3.24
C VAL A 206 22.08 -2.38 1.96
N THR A 207 20.81 -2.03 1.79
CA THR A 207 20.32 -1.23 0.67
C THR A 207 19.58 -0.01 1.18
N LYS A 208 19.84 1.14 0.58
CA LYS A 208 19.09 2.37 0.82
C LYS A 208 17.76 2.31 0.09
N ILE A 209 16.66 2.50 0.82
CA ILE A 209 15.30 2.50 0.26
C ILE A 209 14.55 3.77 0.63
N LEU A 210 13.54 4.10 -0.16
CA LEU A 210 12.68 5.24 0.10
C LEU A 210 11.73 4.91 1.28
N CYS A 211 11.62 5.84 2.22
CA CYS A 211 10.63 5.81 3.29
C CYS A 211 9.71 7.02 3.17
N VAL A 212 8.39 6.79 3.12
CA VAL A 212 7.41 7.86 2.83
C VAL A 212 6.17 7.76 3.72
N PRO A 213 5.43 8.86 3.92
CA PRO A 213 4.08 8.81 4.46
C PRO A 213 3.18 7.89 3.64
N LEU A 214 2.42 7.03 4.32
CA LEU A 214 1.45 6.15 3.66
C LEU A 214 0.44 6.96 2.82
N SER A 215 0.07 8.16 3.29
CA SER A 215 -0.81 9.08 2.55
C SER A 215 -0.21 9.55 1.23
N HIS A 216 1.12 9.62 1.08
CA HIS A 216 1.75 9.98 -0.18
C HIS A 216 1.61 8.88 -1.23
N LEU A 217 1.48 7.61 -0.80
CA LEU A 217 1.25 6.48 -1.70
C LEU A 217 -0.24 6.34 -2.06
N LEU A 218 -1.13 6.59 -1.10
CA LEU A 218 -2.57 6.36 -1.28
C LEU A 218 -3.33 7.57 -1.87
N SER A 219 -2.92 8.81 -1.58
CA SER A 219 -3.62 10.00 -2.05
C SER A 219 -3.64 10.17 -3.58
N PRO A 220 -2.59 9.82 -4.35
CA PRO A 220 -2.66 9.84 -5.81
C PRO A 220 -3.65 8.82 -6.37
N LEU A 221 -4.00 7.80 -5.57
CA LEU A 221 -5.01 6.80 -5.90
C LEU A 221 -6.42 7.21 -5.46
N GLY A 222 -6.58 8.37 -4.80
CA GLY A 222 -7.84 8.77 -4.19
C GLY A 222 -8.30 7.85 -3.05
N ILE A 223 -7.39 7.04 -2.50
CA ILE A 223 -7.71 6.04 -1.46
C ILE A 223 -7.48 6.66 -0.09
N ARG A 224 -8.55 6.70 0.71
CA ARG A 224 -8.53 7.16 2.12
C ARG A 224 -9.16 6.17 3.08
N HIS A 225 -9.74 5.10 2.56
CA HIS A 225 -10.40 4.06 3.33
C HIS A 225 -9.95 2.70 2.79
N ILE A 226 -9.51 1.83 3.70
CA ILE A 226 -9.04 0.48 3.42
C ILE A 226 -9.88 -0.46 4.28
N ASN A 227 -10.44 -1.51 3.68
CA ASN A 227 -11.28 -2.44 4.43
C ASN A 227 -10.40 -3.37 5.28
N PHE A 228 -9.33 -3.91 4.73
CA PHE A 228 -8.43 -4.79 5.47
C PHE A 228 -6.98 -4.34 5.36
N PHE A 229 -6.35 -4.07 6.50
CA PHE A 229 -4.94 -3.76 6.60
C PHE A 229 -4.21 -4.90 7.32
N LEU A 230 -3.39 -5.65 6.58
CA LEU A 230 -2.43 -6.60 7.12
C LEU A 230 -1.06 -5.94 7.22
N LEU A 231 -0.49 -5.95 8.43
CA LEU A 231 0.82 -5.41 8.75
C LEU A 231 1.72 -6.50 9.32
N ASP A 232 2.60 -7.03 8.48
CA ASP A 232 3.58 -8.07 8.84
C ASP A 232 4.90 -7.70 8.15
N VAL A 233 5.77 -6.96 8.83
CA VAL A 233 7.03 -6.45 8.26
C VAL A 233 8.24 -6.97 9.03
N GLU A 234 8.10 -8.13 9.67
CA GLU A 234 9.15 -8.83 10.42
C GLU A 234 9.78 -7.94 11.52
N GLY A 235 8.94 -7.18 12.21
CA GLY A 235 9.29 -6.44 13.41
C GLY A 235 9.35 -4.91 13.32
N GLY A 236 8.83 -4.35 12.24
CA GLY A 236 8.68 -2.90 12.06
C GLY A 236 7.31 -2.35 12.47
N GLU A 237 6.39 -3.20 12.95
CA GLU A 237 4.96 -2.91 12.98
C GLU A 237 4.65 -1.69 13.85
N LEU A 238 5.10 -1.69 15.11
CA LEU A 238 4.86 -0.58 16.03
C LEU A 238 5.49 0.73 15.54
N SER A 239 6.66 0.66 14.89
CA SER A 239 7.33 1.82 14.30
C SER A 239 6.52 2.41 13.14
N ILE A 240 5.93 1.56 12.31
CA ILE A 240 5.06 1.97 11.20
C ILE A 240 3.76 2.56 11.74
N LEU A 241 3.08 1.87 12.67
CA LEU A 241 1.82 2.35 13.25
C LEU A 241 1.97 3.74 13.89
N LYS A 242 3.09 4.04 14.55
CA LYS A 242 3.36 5.37 15.12
C LYS A 242 3.44 6.49 14.06
N ARG A 243 3.68 6.14 12.79
CA ARG A 243 3.90 7.07 11.67
C ARG A 243 2.73 7.12 10.68
N VAL A 244 1.76 6.22 10.82
CA VAL A 244 0.51 6.27 10.05
C VAL A 244 -0.36 7.45 10.54
N ASP A 245 -0.80 8.27 9.60
CA ASP A 245 -1.79 9.32 9.84
C ASP A 245 -3.21 8.72 9.79
N PHE A 246 -3.71 8.33 10.95
CA PHE A 246 -5.04 7.75 11.12
C PHE A 246 -6.19 8.77 10.94
N ASP A 247 -5.91 10.07 10.81
CA ASP A 247 -6.92 11.07 10.46
C ASP A 247 -7.11 11.17 8.95
N GLN A 248 -6.04 10.93 8.18
CA GLN A 248 -6.08 10.92 6.73
C GLN A 248 -6.57 9.59 6.15
N ILE A 249 -6.20 8.47 6.78
CA ILE A 249 -6.48 7.11 6.30
C ILE A 249 -7.23 6.33 7.38
N LYS A 250 -8.35 5.72 7.01
CA LYS A 250 -9.17 4.87 7.88
C LYS A 250 -9.07 3.41 7.45
N PHE A 251 -9.14 2.51 8.42
CA PHE A 251 -9.13 1.06 8.23
C PHE A 251 -10.40 0.47 8.84
N ASP A 252 -11.04 -0.53 8.22
CA ASP A 252 -12.14 -1.25 8.90
C ASP A 252 -11.61 -2.31 9.86
N VAL A 253 -10.68 -3.13 9.38
CA VAL A 253 -10.02 -4.19 10.15
C VAL A 253 -8.50 -4.08 9.97
N ILE A 254 -7.76 -4.20 11.07
CA ILE A 254 -6.30 -4.21 11.08
C ILE A 254 -5.83 -5.51 11.73
N ALA A 255 -5.03 -6.30 11.01
CA ALA A 255 -4.27 -7.42 11.56
C ALA A 255 -2.80 -7.00 11.64
N VAL A 256 -2.19 -7.13 12.81
CA VAL A 256 -0.81 -6.73 13.07
C VAL A 256 -0.03 -7.94 13.57
N GLU A 257 1.08 -8.28 12.94
CA GLU A 257 2.00 -9.28 13.47
C GLU A 257 2.58 -8.76 14.80
N THR A 258 2.34 -9.51 15.88
CA THR A 258 2.77 -9.13 17.23
C THR A 258 3.60 -10.20 17.92
N ASP A 259 3.76 -11.37 17.30
CA ASP A 259 4.63 -12.44 17.76
C ASP A 259 5.82 -12.60 16.81
N ARG A 260 6.95 -11.97 17.18
CA ARG A 260 8.14 -11.84 16.35
C ARG A 260 9.06 -13.07 16.38
N GLY A 261 8.67 -14.13 17.10
CA GLY A 261 9.39 -15.41 17.23
C GLY A 261 10.77 -15.37 17.92
N ASN A 262 11.38 -14.19 18.05
CA ASN A 262 12.72 -13.97 18.58
C ASN A 262 12.75 -13.28 19.96
N LEU A 263 11.57 -12.93 20.49
CA LEU A 263 11.40 -12.31 21.82
C LEU A 263 11.03 -13.36 22.87
N GLY A 264 11.44 -13.11 24.12
CA GLY A 264 10.94 -13.89 25.26
C GLY A 264 9.46 -13.61 25.54
N ALA A 265 8.76 -14.54 26.20
CA ALA A 265 7.31 -14.41 26.43
C ALA A 265 6.89 -13.08 27.08
N ASP A 266 7.65 -12.58 28.07
CA ASP A 266 7.38 -11.30 28.73
C ASP A 266 7.60 -10.10 27.80
N GLU A 267 8.57 -10.17 26.90
CA GLU A 267 8.85 -9.12 25.93
C GLU A 267 7.80 -9.10 24.83
N THR A 268 7.38 -10.26 24.34
CA THR A 268 6.25 -10.40 23.41
C THR A 268 4.97 -9.83 24.03
N ALA A 269 4.68 -10.14 25.30
CA ALA A 269 3.49 -9.61 25.98
C ALA A 269 3.50 -8.08 26.06
N LYS A 270 4.66 -7.48 26.39
CA LYS A 270 4.83 -6.01 26.41
C LYS A 270 4.65 -5.40 25.02
N TYR A 271 5.23 -6.02 23.98
CA TYR A 271 5.09 -5.54 22.60
C TYR A 271 3.62 -5.55 22.15
N VAL A 272 2.89 -6.64 22.44
CA VAL A 272 1.46 -6.74 22.18
C VAL A 272 0.69 -5.63 22.90
N ASP A 273 0.99 -5.37 24.17
CA ASP A 273 0.34 -4.28 24.93
C ASP A 273 0.62 -2.89 24.34
N GLU A 274 1.85 -2.62 23.89
CA GLU A 274 2.18 -1.35 23.23
C GLU A 274 1.40 -1.13 21.92
N VAL A 275 1.24 -2.19 21.11
CA VAL A 275 0.44 -2.14 19.88
C VAL A 275 -1.03 -1.90 20.21
N ILE A 276 -1.57 -2.60 21.21
CA ILE A 276 -2.96 -2.45 21.64
C ILE A 276 -3.24 -1.03 22.12
N GLU A 277 -2.41 -0.50 23.02
CA GLU A 277 -2.60 0.83 23.58
C GLU A 277 -2.45 1.92 22.51
N LEU A 278 -1.52 1.75 21.57
CA LEU A 278 -1.41 2.66 20.43
C LEU A 278 -2.69 2.69 19.60
N LEU A 279 -3.20 1.53 19.16
CA LEU A 279 -4.38 1.46 18.29
C LEU A 279 -5.67 1.88 19.01
N ARG A 280 -5.81 1.56 20.31
CA ARG A 280 -6.87 2.13 21.15
C ARG A 280 -6.82 3.65 21.22
N GLY A 281 -5.62 4.21 21.38
CA GLY A 281 -5.40 5.66 21.32
C GLY A 281 -5.75 6.29 19.97
N LYS A 282 -5.85 5.48 18.90
CA LYS A 282 -6.32 5.90 17.56
C LYS A 282 -7.80 5.58 17.31
N GLY A 283 -8.52 5.09 18.31
CA GLY A 283 -9.95 4.82 18.26
C GLY A 283 -10.34 3.40 17.84
N TYR A 284 -9.37 2.50 17.61
CA TYR A 284 -9.66 1.12 17.23
C TYR A 284 -9.92 0.24 18.45
N SER A 285 -10.85 -0.69 18.33
CA SER A 285 -11.15 -1.68 19.36
C SER A 285 -10.38 -2.97 19.11
N LEU A 286 -9.84 -3.56 20.17
CA LEU A 286 -9.24 -4.89 20.11
C LEU A 286 -10.36 -5.92 19.88
N TRP A 287 -10.26 -6.69 18.79
CA TRP A 287 -11.16 -7.81 18.51
C TRP A 287 -10.60 -9.12 19.09
N GLU A 288 -9.34 -9.42 18.79
CA GLU A 288 -8.65 -10.59 19.33
C GLU A 288 -7.21 -10.22 19.68
N ARG A 289 -6.78 -10.60 20.88
CA ARG A 289 -5.44 -10.30 21.38
C ARG A 289 -4.39 -11.13 20.66
N LYS A 290 -4.68 -12.39 20.37
CA LYS A 290 -3.74 -13.26 19.68
C LYS A 290 -4.45 -14.36 18.92
N LEU A 291 -4.38 -14.31 17.59
CA LEU A 291 -4.78 -15.38 16.70
C LEU A 291 -3.65 -15.66 15.71
N GLY A 292 -3.04 -16.84 15.81
CA GLY A 292 -1.74 -17.09 15.22
C GLY A 292 -0.68 -16.15 15.82
N ARG A 293 0.09 -15.48 14.98
CA ARG A 293 1.04 -14.42 15.37
C ARG A 293 0.42 -13.02 15.42
N ASN A 294 -0.87 -12.88 15.07
CA ASN A 294 -1.50 -11.58 14.83
C ASN A 294 -2.38 -11.11 16.00
N SER A 295 -2.31 -9.82 16.30
CA SER A 295 -3.32 -9.07 17.05
C SER A 295 -4.30 -8.40 16.08
N TRP A 296 -5.60 -8.46 16.36
CA TRP A 296 -6.64 -8.02 15.43
C TRP A 296 -7.48 -6.89 16.02
N PHE A 297 -7.72 -5.87 15.23
CA PHE A 297 -8.40 -4.64 15.63
C PHE A 297 -9.49 -4.27 14.63
N MET A 298 -10.52 -3.61 15.12
CA MET A 298 -11.66 -3.20 14.32
C MET A 298 -12.00 -1.73 14.58
N SER A 299 -12.37 -1.03 13.50
CA SER A 299 -12.96 0.30 13.60
C SER A 299 -14.30 0.25 14.35
N PRO A 300 -14.60 1.22 15.23
CA PRO A 300 -15.89 1.27 15.91
C PRO A 300 -17.07 1.55 14.95
N ASP A 301 -16.78 2.10 13.77
CA ASP A 301 -17.79 2.42 12.76
C ASP A 301 -18.02 1.27 11.76
N PHE A 302 -17.20 0.21 11.82
CA PHE A 302 -17.33 -0.94 10.94
C PHE A 302 -18.28 -1.97 11.53
N VAL A 303 -19.20 -2.47 10.69
CA VAL A 303 -20.10 -3.58 11.02
C VAL A 303 -19.69 -4.79 10.18
N PRO A 304 -19.22 -5.88 10.82
CA PRO A 304 -18.83 -7.10 10.14
C PRO A 304 -19.92 -7.73 9.29
N PHE A 305 -19.53 -8.27 8.14
CA PHE A 305 -20.29 -9.23 7.36
C PHE A 305 -19.87 -10.62 7.82
N ASN A 306 -20.50 -11.16 8.85
CA ASN A 306 -20.15 -12.49 9.36
C ASN A 306 -21.10 -13.56 8.83
N ALA A 307 -20.59 -14.78 8.63
CA ALA A 307 -21.39 -15.90 8.16
C ALA A 307 -22.50 -16.29 9.16
N SER A 308 -22.19 -16.17 10.46
CA SER A 308 -23.06 -16.61 11.57
C SER A 308 -24.37 -15.81 11.70
N LEU A 309 -24.41 -14.55 11.26
CA LEU A 309 -25.64 -13.72 11.30
C LEU A 309 -26.49 -13.82 10.02
N ILE A 310 -25.98 -14.42 8.94
CA ILE A 310 -26.67 -14.49 7.65
C ILE A 310 -27.61 -15.72 7.57
N PHE A 311 -27.40 -16.73 8.41
CA PHE A 311 -28.22 -17.95 8.47
C PHE A 311 -29.27 -17.97 9.60
N VAL A 312 -29.69 -16.80 10.12
CA VAL A 312 -30.77 -16.68 11.12
C VAL A 312 -32.09 -16.29 10.48
#